data_AF-A0A1V3XAH8-F1
#
_entry.id   AF-A0A1V3XAH8-F1
#
_cell.length_a   1.000
_cell.length_b   1.000
_cell.length_c   1.000
_cell.angle_alpha   90.00
_cell.angle_beta   90.00
_cell.angle_gamma   90.00
#
_symmetry.space_group_name_H-M   'P 1'
#
loop_
_entity.id
_entity.type
_entity.pdbx_description
1 polymer ?
#
loop_
_entity_poly.entity_id
_entity_poly.type
_entity_poly.pdbx_seq_one_letter_code
_entity_poly.pdbx_strand_id
1 'polypeptide(L)'
;MSYLVVGPELLASAATDLTRIEQAIGAANVAALPHTSELLAAGADEVSTAVAALFSGHARVYQAVSAQATAFHDRFVQAINGAGVSYAGAEAANVQQTLLDAINAPVQTLLGRPLIGDGVHGSAPGQAGGPGGLLYGNGGNGRRA
;
A
#
# COMPACT_ATOMS: atom_id res chain seq x y z
N MET A 1 -6.83 -23.48 -2.11
CA MET A 1 -6.02 -22.25 -2.05
C MET A 1 -6.94 -21.09 -2.35
N SER A 2 -7.11 -20.15 -1.43
CA SER A 2 -7.79 -18.88 -1.70
C SER A 2 -6.84 -18.01 -2.51
N TYR A 3 -7.27 -17.56 -3.70
CA TYR A 3 -6.53 -16.58 -4.48
C TYR A 3 -7.01 -15.19 -4.06
N LEU A 4 -6.08 -14.38 -3.55
CA LEU A 4 -6.32 -12.98 -3.27
C LEU A 4 -6.09 -12.21 -4.57
N VAL A 5 -7.18 -11.80 -5.23
CA VAL A 5 -7.14 -10.95 -6.42
C VAL A 5 -7.35 -9.52 -5.97
N VAL A 6 -6.30 -8.69 -6.05
CA VAL A 6 -6.38 -7.25 -5.79
C VAL A 6 -6.04 -6.55 -7.09
N GLY A 7 -7.06 -5.97 -7.73
CA GLY A 7 -6.87 -5.15 -8.93
C GLY A 7 -6.22 -3.82 -8.56
N PRO A 8 -5.11 -3.41 -9.21
CA PRO A 8 -4.51 -2.09 -9.00
C PRO A 8 -5.52 -0.94 -9.18
N GLU A 9 -6.49 -1.11 -10.08
CA GLU A 9 -7.57 -0.14 -10.33
C GLU A 9 -8.51 0.02 -9.14
N LEU A 10 -8.77 -1.06 -8.39
CA LEU A 10 -9.60 -1.01 -7.19
C LEU A 10 -8.91 -0.21 -6.07
N LEU A 11 -7.59 -0.36 -5.94
CA LEU A 11 -6.80 0.41 -4.98
C LEU A 11 -6.75 1.90 -5.35
N ALA A 12 -6.61 2.22 -6.64
CA ALA A 12 -6.65 3.61 -7.13
C ALA A 12 -8.03 4.26 -6.90
N SER A 13 -9.12 3.51 -7.14
CA SER A 13 -10.48 3.98 -6.82
C SER A 13 -10.64 4.22 -5.33
N ALA A 14 -10.21 3.27 -4.49
CA ALA A 14 -10.30 3.39 -3.04
C ALA A 14 -9.51 4.61 -2.51
N ALA A 15 -8.30 4.86 -3.04
CA ALA A 15 -7.52 6.04 -2.68
C ALA A 15 -8.24 7.36 -3.03
N THR A 16 -8.92 7.39 -4.18
CA THR A 16 -9.73 8.53 -4.60
C THR A 16 -10.93 8.74 -3.67
N ASP A 17 -11.64 7.66 -3.34
CA ASP A 17 -12.80 7.71 -2.43
C ASP A 17 -12.40 8.17 -1.03
N LEU A 18 -11.28 7.67 -0.51
CA LEU A 18 -10.72 8.08 0.77
C LEU A 18 -10.39 9.57 0.79
N THR A 19 -9.77 10.08 -0.28
CA THR A 19 -9.49 11.52 -0.43
C THR A 19 -10.79 12.33 -0.38
N ARG A 20 -11.86 11.90 -1.06
CA ARG A 20 -13.15 12.60 -1.00
C ARG A 20 -13.77 12.58 0.40
N ILE A 21 -13.64 11.48 1.13
CA ILE A 21 -14.11 11.35 2.51
C ILE A 21 -13.36 12.33 3.43
N GLU A 22 -12.03 12.39 3.32
CA GLU A 22 -11.21 13.31 4.12
C GLU A 22 -11.59 14.77 3.86
N GLN A 23 -11.78 15.14 2.60
CA GLN A 23 -12.24 16.50 2.25
C GLN A 23 -13.61 16.83 2.86
N ALA A 24 -14.56 15.89 2.83
CA ALA A 24 -15.87 16.08 3.45
C ALA A 24 -15.77 16.24 4.97
N ILE A 25 -14.93 15.44 5.63
CA ILE A 25 -14.67 15.54 7.07
C ILE A 25 -13.98 16.86 7.41
N GLY A 26 -12.98 17.27 6.63
CA GLY A 26 -12.29 18.54 6.80
C GLY A 26 -13.24 19.74 6.69
N ALA A 27 -14.10 19.75 5.68
CA ALA A 27 -15.13 20.78 5.52
C ALA A 27 -16.10 20.82 6.72
N ALA A 28 -16.54 19.67 7.21
CA ALA A 28 -17.39 19.58 8.39
C ALA A 28 -16.70 20.11 9.66
N ASN A 29 -15.41 19.78 9.86
CA ASN A 29 -14.62 20.26 10.98
C ASN A 29 -14.44 21.78 10.98
N VAL A 30 -14.21 22.36 9.80
CA VAL A 30 -14.11 23.82 9.63
C VAL A 30 -15.44 24.50 9.90
N ALA A 31 -16.54 23.95 9.37
CA ALA A 31 -17.88 24.50 9.57
C ALA A 31 -18.32 24.45 11.05
N ALA A 32 -17.96 23.39 11.78
CA ALA A 32 -18.33 23.22 13.19
C ALA A 32 -17.49 24.07 14.15
N LEU A 33 -16.30 24.53 13.74
CA LEU A 33 -15.34 25.21 14.61
C LEU A 33 -15.91 26.44 15.36
N PRO A 34 -16.50 27.45 14.70
CA PRO A 34 -17.01 28.63 15.41
C PRO A 34 -18.15 28.26 16.37
N HIS A 35 -18.98 27.28 15.99
CA HIS A 35 -20.15 26.87 16.78
C HIS A 35 -19.80 26.05 18.03
N THR A 36 -18.58 25.52 18.11
CA THR A 36 -18.15 24.63 19.20
C THR A 36 -17.07 25.25 20.08
N SER A 37 -16.26 26.18 19.55
CA SER A 37 -15.12 26.76 20.25
C SER A 37 -15.35 28.17 20.84
N GLU A 38 -16.46 28.80 20.47
CA GLU A 38 -16.87 30.15 20.89
C GLU A 38 -18.21 30.13 21.65
N LEU A 39 -18.42 29.10 22.47
CA LEU A 39 -19.65 28.98 23.24
C LEU A 39 -19.76 30.12 24.27
N LEU A 40 -20.92 30.78 24.24
CA LEU A 40 -21.29 31.78 25.24
C LEU A 40 -21.91 31.08 26.46
N ALA A 41 -21.66 31.64 27.65
CA ALA A 41 -22.30 31.19 28.87
C ALA A 41 -23.82 31.43 28.78
N ALA A 42 -24.62 30.45 29.19
CA ALA A 42 -26.08 30.56 29.17
C ALA A 42 -26.62 31.58 30.20
N GLY A 43 -25.88 31.80 31.27
CA GLY A 43 -26.16 32.75 32.34
C GLY A 43 -24.88 33.44 32.83
N ALA A 44 -25.05 34.47 33.67
CA ALA A 44 -23.94 35.23 34.25
C ALA A 44 -23.26 34.54 35.45
N ASP A 45 -23.73 33.34 35.82
CA ASP A 45 -23.20 32.56 36.93
C ASP A 45 -21.91 31.82 36.55
N GLU A 46 -21.14 31.46 37.58
CA GLU A 46 -19.86 30.78 37.43
C GLU A 46 -20.01 29.38 36.84
N VAL A 47 -21.14 28.69 37.07
CA VAL A 47 -21.39 27.35 36.54
C VAL A 47 -21.60 27.42 35.02
N SER A 48 -22.45 28.34 34.54
CA SER A 48 -22.66 28.60 33.12
C SER A 48 -21.36 28.97 32.40
N THR A 49 -20.54 29.81 33.04
CA THR A 49 -19.22 30.19 32.51
C THR A 49 -18.28 28.99 32.43
N ALA A 50 -18.21 28.17 33.48
CA ALA A 50 -17.36 26.98 33.50
C ALA A 50 -17.77 25.93 32.47
N VAL A 51 -19.08 25.72 32.26
CA VAL A 51 -19.61 24.80 31.25
C VAL A 51 -19.25 25.28 29.84
N ALA A 52 -19.45 26.56 29.53
CA ALA A 52 -19.07 27.13 28.23
C ALA A 52 -17.56 27.01 27.97
N ALA A 53 -16.73 27.26 28.99
CA ALA A 53 -15.29 27.08 28.90
C ALA A 53 -14.88 25.62 28.67
N LEU A 54 -15.54 24.65 29.34
CA LEU A 54 -15.27 23.23 29.19
C LEU A 54 -15.51 22.76 27.74
N PHE A 55 -16.69 23.06 27.17
CA PHE A 55 -16.99 22.66 25.79
C PHE A 55 -16.12 23.39 24.77
N SER A 56 -15.86 24.69 24.97
CA SER A 56 -14.95 25.45 24.11
C SER A 56 -13.51 24.91 24.15
N GLY A 57 -13.06 24.45 25.31
CA GLY A 57 -11.79 23.74 25.48
C GLY A 57 -11.79 22.38 24.77
N HIS A 58 -12.86 21.60 24.94
CA HIS A 58 -13.02 20.31 24.27
C HIS A 58 -12.97 20.45 22.74
N ALA A 59 -13.63 21.47 22.18
CA ALA A 59 -13.61 21.74 20.74
C ALA A 59 -12.20 22.00 20.21
N ARG A 60 -11.36 22.74 20.94
CA ARG A 60 -9.96 23.00 20.55
C ARG A 60 -9.12 21.73 20.59
N VAL A 61 -9.31 20.89 21.61
CA VAL A 61 -8.64 19.58 21.69
C VAL A 61 -9.08 18.68 20.54
N TYR A 62 -10.39 18.66 20.24
CA TYR A 62 -10.92 17.91 19.10
C TYR A 62 -10.27 18.36 17.79
N GLN A 63 -10.15 19.66 17.52
CA GLN A 63 -9.47 20.16 16.31
C GLN A 63 -7.99 19.74 16.22
N ALA A 64 -7.27 19.77 17.35
CA ALA A 64 -5.88 19.32 17.39
C ALA A 64 -5.76 17.82 17.08
N VAL A 65 -6.71 17.01 17.54
CA VAL A 65 -6.76 15.57 17.23
C VAL A 65 -7.18 15.35 15.77
N SER A 66 -8.15 16.10 15.26
CA SER A 66 -8.58 16.03 13.85
C SER A 66 -7.44 16.34 12.89
N ALA A 67 -6.58 17.31 13.20
CA ALA A 67 -5.38 17.59 12.41
C ALA A 67 -4.39 16.41 12.39
N GLN A 68 -4.22 15.73 13.52
CA GLN A 68 -3.40 14.51 13.59
C GLN A 68 -4.01 13.36 12.78
N ALA A 69 -5.35 13.24 12.81
CA ALA A 69 -6.08 12.25 12.03
C ALA A 69 -5.95 12.50 10.52
N THR A 70 -6.01 13.75 10.06
CA THR A 70 -5.72 14.12 8.66
C THR A 70 -4.32 13.71 8.25
N ALA A 71 -3.30 14.04 9.05
CA ALA A 71 -1.92 13.64 8.75
C ALA A 71 -1.72 12.12 8.69
N PHE A 72 -2.44 11.36 9.52
CA PHE A 72 -2.47 9.90 9.44
C PHE A 72 -3.17 9.43 8.16
N HIS A 73 -4.32 10.02 7.82
CA HIS A 73 -5.09 9.69 6.62
C HIS A 73 -4.24 9.88 5.35
N ASP A 74 -3.49 10.98 5.25
CA ASP A 74 -2.61 11.25 4.10
C ASP A 74 -1.59 10.12 3.90
N ARG A 75 -0.94 9.67 4.98
CA ARG A 75 0.01 8.56 4.93
C ARG A 75 -0.66 7.25 4.55
N PHE A 76 -1.88 7.02 5.02
CA PHE A 76 -2.66 5.84 4.68
C PHE A 76 -3.01 5.81 3.18
N VAL A 77 -3.47 6.93 2.61
CA VAL A 77 -3.75 7.04 1.18
C VAL A 77 -2.48 6.87 0.34
N GLN A 78 -1.35 7.44 0.78
CA GLN A 78 -0.05 7.21 0.13
C GLN A 78 0.35 5.73 0.13
N ALA A 79 0.13 5.02 1.25
CA ALA A 79 0.42 3.59 1.34
C ALA A 79 -0.46 2.75 0.40
N ILE A 80 -1.75 3.08 0.27
CA ILE A 80 -2.66 2.40 -0.68
C ILE A 80 -2.20 2.60 -2.13
N ASN A 81 -1.83 3.82 -2.51
CA ASN A 81 -1.30 4.08 -3.85
C ASN A 81 -0.01 3.30 -4.11
N GLY A 82 0.91 3.26 -3.12
CA GLY A 82 2.15 2.48 -3.22
C GLY A 82 1.89 0.97 -3.35
N ALA A 83 0.88 0.45 -2.65
CA ALA A 83 0.45 -0.93 -2.80
C ALA A 83 -0.08 -1.21 -4.21
N GLY A 84 -0.90 -0.32 -4.77
CA GLY A 84 -1.40 -0.43 -6.15
C GLY A 84 -0.28 -0.56 -7.18
N VAL A 85 0.75 0.29 -7.07
CA VAL A 85 1.94 0.22 -7.93
C VAL A 85 2.70 -1.10 -7.75
N SER A 86 2.83 -1.57 -6.51
CA SER A 86 3.54 -2.82 -6.21
C SER A 86 2.82 -4.03 -6.79
N TYR A 87 1.50 -4.10 -6.68
CA TYR A 87 0.69 -5.17 -7.28
C TYR A 87 0.77 -5.16 -8.80
N ALA A 88 0.63 -3.98 -9.44
CA ALA A 88 0.78 -3.86 -10.89
C ALA A 88 2.18 -4.30 -11.37
N GLY A 89 3.23 -3.93 -10.63
CA GLY A 89 4.60 -4.37 -10.91
C GLY A 89 4.78 -5.88 -10.78
N ALA A 90 4.18 -6.51 -9.77
CA ALA A 90 4.22 -7.95 -9.58
C ALA A 90 3.50 -8.70 -10.71
N GLU A 91 2.34 -8.22 -11.16
CA GLU A 91 1.63 -8.78 -12.31
C GLU A 91 2.47 -8.68 -13.59
N ALA A 92 3.08 -7.53 -13.85
CA ALA A 92 3.96 -7.34 -15.01
C ALA A 92 5.17 -8.28 -14.98
N ALA A 93 5.81 -8.45 -13.80
CA ALA A 93 6.93 -9.38 -13.63
C ALA A 93 6.51 -10.84 -13.87
N ASN A 94 5.35 -11.25 -13.36
CA ASN A 94 4.81 -12.59 -13.57
C ASN A 94 4.49 -12.87 -15.06
N VAL A 95 3.95 -11.88 -15.78
CA VAL A 95 3.70 -11.99 -17.23
C VAL A 95 5.02 -12.11 -18.01
N GLN A 96 6.02 -11.30 -17.67
CA GLN A 96 7.35 -11.39 -18.28
C GLN A 96 7.98 -12.77 -18.07
N GLN A 97 7.91 -13.31 -16.85
CA GLN A 97 8.42 -14.65 -16.55
C GLN A 97 7.67 -15.73 -17.34
N THR A 98 6.34 -15.64 -17.43
CA THR A 98 5.53 -16.58 -18.22
C THR A 98 5.94 -16.58 -19.70
N LEU A 99 6.24 -15.40 -20.26
CA LEU A 99 6.72 -15.28 -21.63
C LEU A 99 8.13 -15.88 -21.80
N LEU A 100 9.04 -15.63 -20.86
CA LEU A 100 10.37 -16.23 -20.86
C LEU A 100 10.30 -17.76 -20.77
N ASP A 101 9.44 -18.28 -19.91
CA ASP A 101 9.21 -19.73 -19.76
C ASP A 101 8.67 -20.34 -21.05
N ALA A 102 7.74 -19.66 -21.73
CA ALA A 102 7.20 -20.09 -23.02
C ALA A 102 8.27 -20.10 -24.13
N ILE A 103 9.16 -19.09 -24.17
CA ILE A 103 10.29 -19.03 -25.11
C ILE A 103 11.30 -20.14 -24.83
N ASN A 104 11.56 -20.43 -23.56
CA ASN A 104 12.53 -21.44 -23.15
C ASN A 104 12.00 -22.88 -23.28
N ALA A 105 10.68 -23.10 -23.18
CA ALA A 105 10.09 -24.43 -23.10
C ALA A 105 10.53 -25.40 -24.23
N PRO A 106 10.58 -25.02 -25.52
CA PRO A 106 11.02 -25.93 -26.58
C PRO A 106 12.49 -26.34 -26.43
N VAL A 107 13.35 -25.37 -26.11
CA VAL A 107 14.81 -25.58 -25.99
C VAL A 107 15.15 -26.34 -24.71
N GLN A 108 14.44 -26.06 -23.63
CA GLN A 108 14.52 -26.82 -22.38
C GLN A 108 14.11 -28.28 -22.60
N THR A 109 13.08 -28.53 -23.41
CA THR A 109 12.61 -29.88 -23.74
C THR A 109 13.60 -30.63 -24.63
N LEU A 110 14.17 -29.97 -25.64
CA LEU A 110 15.06 -30.61 -26.62
C LEU A 110 16.50 -30.76 -26.12
N LEU A 111 17.00 -29.78 -25.37
CA LEU A 111 18.42 -29.65 -25.02
C LEU A 111 18.67 -29.65 -23.50
N GLY A 112 17.61 -29.77 -22.69
CA GLY A 112 17.72 -29.80 -21.22
C GLY A 112 18.17 -28.46 -20.60
N ARG A 113 18.15 -27.37 -21.37
CA ARG A 113 18.71 -26.08 -20.99
C ARG A 113 17.88 -24.91 -21.56
N PRO A 114 17.80 -23.77 -20.85
CA PRO A 114 17.01 -22.66 -21.34
C PRO A 114 17.70 -22.00 -22.53
N LEU A 115 16.94 -21.28 -23.36
CA LEU A 115 17.50 -20.46 -24.43
C LEU A 115 18.08 -19.16 -23.85
N ILE A 116 17.32 -18.50 -22.98
CA ILE A 116 17.66 -17.23 -22.33
C ILE A 116 17.31 -17.32 -20.84
N GLY A 117 18.20 -16.87 -19.96
CA GLY A 117 17.98 -16.82 -18.51
C GLY A 117 18.98 -17.67 -17.73
N ASP A 118 19.00 -17.45 -16.42
CA ASP A 118 19.94 -18.12 -15.52
C ASP A 118 19.57 -19.59 -15.30
N GLY A 119 20.58 -20.40 -14.97
CA GLY A 119 20.40 -21.81 -14.65
C GLY A 119 19.69 -22.00 -13.31
N VAL A 120 18.94 -23.10 -13.21
CA VAL A 120 18.22 -23.48 -11.98
C VAL A 120 19.22 -23.66 -10.82
N HIS A 121 18.97 -23.00 -9.69
CA HIS A 121 19.81 -23.15 -8.50
C HIS A 121 19.67 -24.56 -7.89
N GLY A 122 20.72 -25.05 -7.23
CA GLY A 122 20.65 -26.31 -6.48
C GLY A 122 19.61 -26.21 -5.35
N SER A 123 18.73 -27.20 -5.22
CA SER A 123 17.66 -27.23 -4.20
C SER A 123 18.06 -27.95 -2.92
N ALA A 124 18.96 -28.95 -3.00
CA ALA A 124 19.46 -29.73 -1.85
C ALA A 124 20.91 -29.36 -1.46
N PRO A 125 21.31 -29.47 -0.17
CA PRO A 125 22.69 -29.19 0.27
C PRO A 125 23.72 -30.00 -0.53
N GLY A 126 24.77 -29.33 -1.03
CA GLY A 126 25.80 -29.94 -1.88
C GLY A 126 25.40 -30.13 -3.35
N GLN A 127 24.16 -29.82 -3.74
CA GLN A 127 23.74 -29.90 -5.14
C GLN A 127 24.34 -28.74 -5.97
N ALA A 128 24.99 -29.08 -7.08
CA ALA A 128 25.45 -28.12 -8.06
C ALA A 128 24.28 -27.39 -8.74
N GLY A 129 24.47 -26.13 -9.11
CA GLY A 129 23.49 -25.42 -9.92
C GLY A 129 23.51 -25.88 -11.38
N GLY A 130 22.37 -25.74 -12.05
CA GLY A 130 22.21 -26.06 -13.46
C GLY A 130 22.93 -25.07 -14.37
N PRO A 131 23.20 -25.44 -15.63
CA PRO A 131 23.82 -24.55 -16.60
C PRO A 131 22.87 -23.42 -17.01
N GLY A 132 23.42 -22.24 -17.32
CA GLY A 132 22.69 -21.09 -17.84
C GLY A 132 22.20 -21.25 -19.28
N GLY A 133 21.50 -20.22 -19.76
CA GLY A 133 20.92 -20.17 -21.10
C GLY A 133 21.94 -20.31 -22.24
N LEU A 134 21.47 -20.82 -23.38
CA LEU A 134 22.32 -21.04 -24.57
C LEU A 134 22.76 -19.73 -25.23
N LEU A 135 21.89 -18.72 -25.27
CA LEU A 135 22.20 -17.41 -25.87
C LEU A 135 22.65 -16.41 -24.80
N TYR A 136 22.00 -16.44 -23.63
CA TYR A 136 22.27 -15.49 -22.56
C TYR A 136 21.82 -16.06 -21.21
N GLY A 137 22.62 -15.86 -20.16
CA GLY A 137 22.30 -16.25 -18.79
C GLY A 137 23.47 -16.89 -18.04
N ASN A 138 23.52 -16.70 -16.73
CA ASN A 138 24.54 -17.23 -15.85
C ASN A 138 24.19 -18.66 -15.40
N GLY A 139 25.20 -19.40 -14.93
CA GLY A 139 24.95 -20.68 -14.24
C GLY A 139 24.18 -20.48 -12.93
N GLY A 140 23.38 -21.47 -12.56
CA GLY A 140 22.71 -21.48 -11.27
C GLY A 140 23.70 -21.58 -10.12
N ASN A 141 23.37 -20.94 -9.00
CA ASN A 141 24.14 -21.09 -7.78
C ASN A 141 24.01 -22.52 -7.23
N GLY A 142 25.13 -23.11 -6.83
CA GLY A 142 25.13 -24.35 -6.05
C GLY A 142 24.63 -24.09 -4.62
N ARG A 143 23.97 -25.09 -4.02
CA ARG A 143 23.56 -25.02 -2.62
C ARG A 143 24.73 -25.45 -1.74
N ARG A 144 25.17 -24.58 -0.83
CA ARG A 144 26.19 -24.93 0.16
C ARG A 144 25.73 -26.13 1.00
N ALA A 145 26.68 -27.00 1.34
CA ALA A 145 26.48 -28.16 2.22
C ALA A 145 26.11 -27.72 3.65
#